data_AF-A0A2T4H5C3-F1
#
_entry.id   AF-A0A2T4H5C3-F1
#
_cell.length_a   1.000
_cell.length_b   1.000
_cell.length_c   1.000
_cell.angle_alpha   90.00
_cell.angle_beta   90.00
_cell.angle_gamma   90.00
#
_symmetry.space_group_name_H-M   'P 1'
#
loop_
_entity.id
_entity.type
_entity.pdbx_description
1 polymer ?
#
loop_
_entity_poly.entity_id
_entity_poly.type
_entity_poly.pdbx_seq_one_letter_code
_entity_poly.pdbx_strand_id
1 'polypeptide(L)'
;MTGSEHLNVFKGPESVRNYFDPEQSPPLPLVEIPDSLNPYRQDGVRIYAKMMTMHPATNVKVMPAMNLLENGVEPGKTKTIVESSSGSTVISMAMVARAFHGIDDVHAYLSNKTSETKLRMMQFFGLNVTLFGGPAQPTPIDERGGIRSAARKDADSESVCSPNQYINDDNWKSHVRWTGPQIYRQLPEINVIAASMGTSGTMTGLGTYFKEAKPSVYRIAVCTNAGERVPGPREYSLMREVEFPYLASHDALEEVGAPDSYSLSLDLTRQGIVCGPSSGFTLKGLFQRIEKLKQEGKLSDIAGPDGETHCVFMCCDLPFQYLNEYFSNLGPEKFSPLRNERLRNVDLYRYDDAWELNSLNALSNYFTIHPLGTHDTVLSLADQIGKALTPSTNTQILDFRRSSDYDAFHLPNSVNIPLDALQNGPDSGSPFSNPADECAMLEQVWLELESLFSVKDKNGNRNASAEALMSMLRGKKVLTLCYDGDSSRVANSVLRAKGVEAECVRGGYGALAKLQMPCNATCDVVSIPVSVEV
;
A
#
# COMPACT_ATOMS: atom_id res chain seq x y z
N MET A 1 32.77 -15.67 7.76
CA MET A 1 32.84 -14.22 8.06
C MET A 1 32.81 -14.06 9.58
N THR A 2 33.89 -13.61 10.20
CA THR A 2 33.99 -13.41 11.67
C THR A 2 34.40 -11.96 11.93
N GLY A 3 33.43 -11.11 12.28
CA GLY A 3 33.56 -9.65 12.52
C GLY A 3 32.18 -9.00 12.51
N SER A 4 31.95 -7.85 13.16
CA SER A 4 30.61 -7.23 13.37
C SER A 4 29.76 -7.01 12.10
N GLU A 5 30.37 -7.08 10.92
CA GLU A 5 29.75 -6.97 9.60
C GLU A 5 28.68 -8.05 9.33
N HIS A 6 28.77 -9.25 9.92
CA HIS A 6 27.76 -10.30 9.72
C HIS A 6 26.41 -10.01 10.41
N LEU A 7 26.36 -9.06 11.34
CA LEU A 7 25.15 -8.73 12.10
C LEU A 7 24.27 -7.69 11.40
N ASN A 8 24.71 -7.11 10.28
CA ASN A 8 23.99 -6.01 9.61
C ASN A 8 23.71 -4.80 10.53
N VAL A 9 24.67 -4.43 11.38
CA VAL A 9 24.54 -3.29 12.30
C VAL A 9 25.49 -2.16 11.90
N PHE A 10 24.94 -1.01 11.52
CA PHE A 10 25.67 0.19 11.11
C PHE A 10 25.57 1.26 12.21
N LYS A 11 26.70 1.82 12.66
CA LYS A 11 26.76 2.78 13.79
C LYS A 11 27.59 4.00 13.43
N GLY A 12 27.33 5.10 14.13
CA GLY A 12 28.08 6.35 14.00
C GLY A 12 27.54 7.28 12.91
N PRO A 13 28.21 8.43 12.68
CA PRO A 13 27.75 9.46 11.75
C PRO A 13 27.58 8.97 10.29
N GLU A 14 28.41 8.03 9.85
CA GLU A 14 28.38 7.47 8.50
C GLU A 14 27.47 6.24 8.36
N SER A 15 26.62 5.94 9.37
CA SER A 15 25.86 4.68 9.40
C SER A 15 24.95 4.50 8.17
N VAL A 16 24.27 5.56 7.72
CA VAL A 16 23.39 5.52 6.55
C VAL A 16 24.21 5.32 5.27
N ARG A 17 25.37 5.99 5.17
CA ARG A 17 26.30 5.84 4.05
C ARG A 17 26.78 4.38 3.94
N ASN A 18 27.25 3.81 5.04
CA ASN A 18 27.74 2.44 5.10
C ASN A 18 26.62 1.41 4.84
N TYR A 19 25.38 1.71 5.26
CA TYR A 19 24.22 0.87 4.96
C TYR A 19 23.88 0.83 3.46
N PHE A 20 24.17 1.91 2.73
CA PHE A 20 24.00 1.97 1.26
C PHE A 20 25.21 1.44 0.49
N ASP A 21 26.40 1.50 1.05
CA ASP A 21 27.63 1.13 0.36
C ASP A 21 27.69 -0.40 0.11
N PRO A 22 27.72 -0.86 -1.16
CA PRO A 22 27.81 -2.29 -1.49
C PRO A 22 29.12 -2.96 -1.08
N GLU A 23 30.15 -2.18 -0.73
CA GLU A 23 31.44 -2.66 -0.24
C GLU A 23 31.44 -2.86 1.28
N GLN A 24 30.55 -2.18 2.01
CA GLN A 24 30.40 -2.26 3.48
C GLN A 24 29.23 -3.14 3.91
N SER A 25 28.24 -3.31 3.05
CA SER A 25 27.05 -4.13 3.31
C SER A 25 27.21 -5.56 2.78
N PRO A 26 26.60 -6.57 3.43
CA PRO A 26 26.57 -7.92 2.87
C PRO A 26 25.97 -7.96 1.47
N PRO A 27 26.39 -8.94 0.64
CA PRO A 27 25.84 -9.11 -0.70
C PRO A 27 24.32 -9.15 -0.72
N LEU A 28 23.70 -8.40 -1.62
CA LEU A 28 22.24 -8.46 -1.79
C LEU A 28 21.83 -9.90 -2.13
N PRO A 29 20.67 -10.39 -1.65
CA PRO A 29 20.29 -11.79 -1.83
C PRO A 29 20.28 -12.23 -3.29
N LEU A 30 20.74 -13.46 -3.51
CA LEU A 30 20.59 -14.20 -4.75
C LEU A 30 19.76 -15.44 -4.42
N VAL A 31 18.53 -15.50 -4.91
CA VAL A 31 17.52 -16.45 -4.45
C VAL A 31 17.12 -17.35 -5.60
N GLU A 32 17.27 -18.66 -5.43
CA GLU A 32 16.74 -19.59 -6.43
C GLU A 32 15.21 -19.56 -6.43
N ILE A 33 14.59 -19.45 -7.60
CA ILE A 33 13.13 -19.44 -7.72
C ILE A 33 12.57 -20.86 -7.50
N PRO A 34 11.39 -21.00 -6.87
CA PRO A 34 10.81 -22.32 -6.59
C PRO A 34 10.40 -23.05 -7.87
N ASP A 35 10.26 -24.37 -7.79
CA ASP A 35 9.84 -25.22 -8.92
C ASP A 35 8.53 -24.79 -9.55
N SER A 36 7.59 -24.25 -8.75
CA SER A 36 6.31 -23.72 -9.26
C SER A 36 6.48 -22.52 -10.20
N LEU A 37 7.66 -21.90 -10.22
CA LEU A 37 8.02 -20.76 -11.08
C LEU A 37 9.17 -21.08 -12.04
N ASN A 38 9.77 -22.27 -11.98
CA ASN A 38 10.85 -22.71 -12.88
C ASN A 38 10.37 -23.87 -13.77
N PRO A 39 9.87 -23.59 -14.99
CA PRO A 39 9.40 -24.64 -15.91
C PRO A 39 10.53 -25.50 -16.49
N TYR A 40 11.80 -25.09 -16.35
CA TYR A 40 12.97 -25.74 -16.95
C TYR A 40 13.82 -26.53 -15.95
N ARG A 41 13.33 -26.69 -14.71
CA ARG A 41 14.02 -27.42 -13.63
C ARG A 41 14.46 -28.83 -14.05
N GLN A 42 13.56 -29.54 -14.74
CA GLN A 42 13.78 -30.92 -15.20
C GLN A 42 14.71 -31.00 -16.42
N ASP A 43 14.95 -29.88 -17.10
CA ASP A 43 15.91 -29.75 -18.19
C ASP A 43 17.32 -29.38 -17.67
N GLY A 44 17.55 -29.45 -16.36
CA GLY A 44 18.82 -29.10 -15.73
C GLY A 44 19.04 -27.59 -15.55
N VAL A 45 18.00 -26.75 -15.65
CA VAL A 45 18.15 -25.28 -15.54
C VAL A 45 17.83 -24.80 -14.11
N ARG A 46 18.79 -24.13 -13.47
CA ARG A 46 18.65 -23.46 -12.17
C ARG A 46 18.46 -21.97 -12.42
N ILE A 47 17.45 -21.33 -11.80
CA ILE A 47 17.16 -19.91 -12.06
C ILE A 47 17.17 -19.13 -10.75
N TYR A 48 18.03 -18.12 -10.68
CA TYR A 48 18.25 -17.29 -9.51
C TYR A 48 17.81 -15.84 -9.76
N ALA A 49 17.03 -15.31 -8.83
CA ALA A 49 16.62 -13.92 -8.75
C ALA A 49 17.66 -13.10 -7.98
N LYS A 50 18.29 -12.13 -8.64
CA LYS A 50 19.19 -11.18 -7.97
C LYS A 50 18.39 -10.01 -7.39
N MET A 51 18.25 -9.99 -6.06
CA MET A 51 17.33 -9.12 -5.32
C MET A 51 17.87 -7.71 -5.11
N MET A 52 17.93 -6.91 -6.19
CA MET A 52 18.27 -5.48 -6.07
C MET A 52 17.23 -4.69 -5.27
N THR A 53 16.03 -5.25 -5.10
CA THR A 53 14.95 -4.75 -4.23
C THR A 53 15.31 -4.71 -2.75
N MET A 54 16.34 -5.45 -2.32
CA MET A 54 16.80 -5.50 -0.94
C MET A 54 17.87 -4.47 -0.61
N HIS A 55 18.31 -3.67 -1.59
CA HIS A 55 19.10 -2.49 -1.30
C HIS A 55 18.26 -1.53 -0.42
N PRO A 56 18.87 -0.73 0.48
CA PRO A 56 18.15 0.33 1.21
C PRO A 56 17.28 1.25 0.35
N ALA A 57 17.73 1.53 -0.87
CA ALA A 57 17.00 2.33 -1.87
C ALA A 57 15.89 1.55 -2.59
N THR A 58 15.80 0.25 -2.34
CA THR A 58 14.81 -0.71 -2.85
C THR A 58 14.79 -0.88 -4.37
N ASN A 59 15.83 -0.42 -5.06
CA ASN A 59 15.93 -0.54 -6.50
C ASN A 59 17.38 -0.53 -7.02
N VAL A 60 17.58 -1.10 -8.21
CA VAL A 60 18.87 -1.25 -8.89
C VAL A 60 19.54 0.09 -9.26
N LYS A 61 18.77 1.18 -9.42
CA LYS A 61 19.30 2.48 -9.87
C LYS A 61 20.10 3.20 -8.81
N VAL A 62 20.16 2.68 -7.60
CA VAL A 62 21.10 3.16 -6.58
C VAL A 62 22.55 2.94 -6.94
N MET A 63 22.88 1.86 -7.66
CA MET A 63 24.25 1.61 -8.12
C MET A 63 24.74 2.75 -9.03
N PRO A 64 24.05 3.07 -10.15
CA PRO A 64 24.45 4.20 -10.95
C PRO A 64 24.29 5.53 -10.20
N ALA A 65 23.26 5.73 -9.36
CA ALA A 65 23.11 6.98 -8.62
C ALA A 65 24.28 7.28 -7.69
N MET A 66 24.80 6.28 -6.96
CA MET A 66 25.99 6.43 -6.11
C MET A 66 27.21 6.82 -6.94
N ASN A 67 27.49 6.07 -8.01
CA ASN A 67 28.70 6.29 -8.81
C ASN A 67 28.65 7.62 -9.61
N LEU A 68 27.47 7.98 -10.13
CA LEU A 68 27.24 9.23 -10.84
C LEU A 68 27.42 10.45 -9.92
N LEU A 69 26.92 10.38 -8.68
CA LEU A 69 27.03 11.50 -7.74
C LEU A 69 28.43 11.57 -7.09
N GLU A 70 29.09 10.42 -6.86
CA GLU A 70 30.47 10.38 -6.37
C GLU A 70 31.42 11.16 -7.29
N ASN A 71 31.24 11.06 -8.61
CA ASN A 71 32.07 11.74 -9.60
C ASN A 71 31.53 13.08 -10.09
N GLY A 72 30.22 13.33 -9.94
CA GLY A 72 29.56 14.54 -10.43
C GLY A 72 29.40 15.65 -9.40
N VAL A 73 29.38 15.34 -8.11
CA VAL A 73 29.17 16.33 -7.03
C VAL A 73 30.50 16.93 -6.60
N GLU A 74 30.62 18.25 -6.67
CA GLU A 74 31.74 19.01 -6.11
C GLU A 74 31.40 19.52 -4.70
N PRO A 75 32.06 19.01 -3.63
CA PRO A 75 31.75 19.40 -2.25
C PRO A 75 31.85 20.91 -2.01
N GLY A 76 30.83 21.49 -1.39
CA GLY A 76 30.76 22.93 -1.10
C GLY A 76 30.39 23.82 -2.30
N LYS A 77 30.36 23.27 -3.53
CA LYS A 77 29.99 24.00 -4.75
C LYS A 77 28.64 23.52 -5.30
N THR A 78 28.47 22.22 -5.49
CA THR A 78 27.20 21.66 -5.95
C THR A 78 26.14 21.80 -4.85
N LYS A 79 25.02 22.42 -5.20
CA LYS A 79 23.88 22.66 -4.31
C LYS A 79 22.61 22.00 -4.81
N THR A 80 22.51 21.75 -6.11
CA THR A 80 21.32 21.21 -6.74
C THR A 80 21.69 20.06 -7.66
N ILE A 81 20.92 18.97 -7.62
CA ILE A 81 21.02 17.88 -8.60
C ILE A 81 19.79 17.92 -9.50
N VAL A 82 19.98 17.79 -10.81
CA VAL A 82 18.88 17.76 -11.78
C VAL A 82 19.05 16.53 -12.67
N GLU A 83 18.04 15.67 -12.75
CA GLU A 83 18.09 14.49 -13.61
C GLU A 83 16.73 14.20 -14.26
N SER A 84 16.78 13.73 -15.51
CA SER A 84 15.60 13.32 -16.26
C SER A 84 15.44 11.81 -16.20
N SER A 85 14.45 11.34 -15.45
CA SER A 85 14.28 9.90 -15.20
C SER A 85 12.81 9.47 -15.11
N SER A 86 12.58 8.20 -15.44
CA SER A 86 11.29 7.53 -15.26
C SER A 86 10.92 7.29 -13.80
N GLY A 87 11.82 7.58 -12.83
CA GLY A 87 11.52 7.65 -11.39
C GLY A 87 12.60 7.04 -10.49
N SER A 88 12.99 5.78 -10.73
CA SER A 88 13.86 5.05 -9.79
C SER A 88 15.27 5.66 -9.66
N THR A 89 15.82 6.24 -10.74
CA THR A 89 17.12 6.93 -10.70
C THR A 89 17.05 8.18 -9.83
N VAL A 90 16.06 9.07 -10.05
CA VAL A 90 15.93 10.32 -9.30
C VAL A 90 15.59 10.09 -7.83
N ILE A 91 14.80 9.06 -7.51
CA ILE A 91 14.54 8.66 -6.12
C ILE A 91 15.84 8.19 -5.45
N SER A 92 16.61 7.33 -6.13
CA SER A 92 17.90 6.88 -5.60
C SER A 92 18.88 8.03 -5.44
N MET A 93 18.96 8.94 -6.42
CA MET A 93 19.77 10.15 -6.34
C MET A 93 19.34 11.04 -5.18
N ALA A 94 18.05 11.23 -4.93
CA ALA A 94 17.59 12.04 -3.80
C ALA A 94 18.02 11.47 -2.44
N MET A 95 17.96 10.15 -2.29
CA MET A 95 18.44 9.50 -1.07
C MET A 95 19.96 9.61 -0.92
N VAL A 96 20.71 9.33 -1.99
CA VAL A 96 22.17 9.38 -1.99
C VAL A 96 22.69 10.81 -1.81
N ALA A 97 22.13 11.78 -2.53
CA ALA A 97 22.46 13.20 -2.42
C ALA A 97 22.40 13.69 -0.97
N ARG A 98 21.30 13.39 -0.27
CA ARG A 98 21.13 13.77 1.13
C ARG A 98 22.09 13.02 2.05
N ALA A 99 22.16 11.69 1.92
CA ALA A 99 22.91 10.86 2.85
C ALA A 99 24.44 10.93 2.67
N PHE A 100 24.93 11.18 1.46
CA PHE A 100 26.35 11.15 1.13
C PHE A 100 26.94 12.55 0.93
N HIS A 101 26.13 13.50 0.46
CA HIS A 101 26.60 14.82 0.04
C HIS A 101 25.94 15.99 0.78
N GLY A 102 24.95 15.73 1.62
CA GLY A 102 24.21 16.78 2.33
C GLY A 102 23.38 17.69 1.41
N ILE A 103 23.02 17.21 0.21
CA ILE A 103 22.25 17.96 -0.79
C ILE A 103 20.80 17.48 -0.76
N ASP A 104 19.88 18.37 -0.38
CA ASP A 104 18.43 18.11 -0.34
C ASP A 104 17.68 18.62 -1.58
N ASP A 105 18.24 19.59 -2.31
CA ASP A 105 17.65 20.15 -3.52
C ASP A 105 17.88 19.27 -4.76
N VAL A 106 16.94 18.36 -5.02
CA VAL A 106 17.03 17.38 -6.12
C VAL A 106 15.80 17.49 -7.02
N HIS A 107 16.01 17.75 -8.31
CA HIS A 107 14.97 18.01 -9.30
C HIS A 107 14.80 16.82 -10.23
N ALA A 108 13.56 16.34 -10.36
CA ALA A 108 13.19 15.27 -11.26
C ALA A 108 12.46 15.85 -12.48
N TYR A 109 13.02 15.60 -13.67
CA TYR A 109 12.41 15.98 -14.95
C TYR A 109 11.81 14.74 -15.62
N LEU A 110 10.53 14.81 -15.98
CA LEU A 110 9.83 13.63 -16.50
C LEU A 110 8.65 14.00 -17.39
N SER A 111 8.16 13.01 -18.15
CA SER A 111 6.97 13.17 -18.99
C SER A 111 5.70 13.43 -18.17
N ASN A 112 4.82 14.29 -18.67
CA ASN A 112 3.46 14.51 -18.16
C ASN A 112 2.54 13.28 -18.27
N LYS A 113 3.00 12.21 -18.92
CA LYS A 113 2.33 10.89 -18.96
C LYS A 113 2.69 9.98 -17.77
N THR A 114 3.43 10.50 -16.80
CA THR A 114 3.75 9.78 -15.56
C THR A 114 2.52 9.72 -14.65
N SER A 115 2.26 8.56 -14.03
CA SER A 115 1.10 8.37 -13.18
C SER A 115 1.16 9.22 -11.90
N GLU A 116 -0.01 9.67 -11.44
CA GLU A 116 -0.14 10.47 -10.21
C GLU A 116 0.50 9.79 -8.99
N THR A 117 0.31 8.48 -8.83
CA THR A 117 0.95 7.70 -7.76
C THR A 117 2.48 7.86 -7.78
N LYS A 118 3.10 7.85 -8.96
CA LYS A 118 4.54 7.99 -9.10
C LYS A 118 5.00 9.43 -8.84
N LEU A 119 4.22 10.44 -9.25
CA LEU A 119 4.47 11.84 -8.93
C LEU A 119 4.47 12.07 -7.42
N ARG A 120 3.43 11.58 -6.73
CA ARG A 120 3.33 11.63 -5.27
C ARG A 120 4.46 10.89 -4.57
N MET A 121 4.87 9.74 -5.10
CA MET A 121 6.02 9.00 -4.57
C MET A 121 7.31 9.83 -4.67
N MET A 122 7.57 10.50 -5.80
CA MET A 122 8.74 11.36 -5.92
C MET A 122 8.69 12.55 -4.94
N GLN A 123 7.53 13.20 -4.82
CA GLN A 123 7.32 14.28 -3.84
C GLN A 123 7.53 13.78 -2.40
N PHE A 124 7.05 12.57 -2.08
CA PHE A 124 7.28 11.94 -0.78
C PHE A 124 8.77 11.75 -0.46
N PHE A 125 9.59 11.43 -1.48
CA PHE A 125 11.05 11.36 -1.34
C PHE A 125 11.75 12.74 -1.38
N GLY A 126 11.00 13.84 -1.37
CA GLY A 126 11.53 15.21 -1.32
C GLY A 126 12.05 15.73 -2.66
N LEU A 127 11.58 15.18 -3.79
CA LEU A 127 11.99 15.64 -5.12
C LEU A 127 11.17 16.86 -5.59
N ASN A 128 11.85 17.81 -6.20
CA ASN A 128 11.25 18.90 -6.97
C ASN A 128 10.87 18.40 -8.37
N VAL A 129 9.58 18.14 -8.61
CA VAL A 129 9.09 17.50 -9.84
C VAL A 129 8.74 18.56 -10.90
N THR A 130 9.33 18.44 -12.09
CA THR A 130 8.98 19.24 -13.28
C THR A 130 8.50 18.34 -14.42
N LEU A 131 7.31 18.64 -14.96
CA LEU A 131 6.70 17.85 -16.04
C LEU A 131 6.98 18.46 -17.41
N PHE A 132 7.32 17.59 -18.37
CA PHE A 132 7.52 17.91 -19.78
C PHE A 132 6.44 17.23 -20.62
N GLY A 133 5.90 17.94 -21.62
CA GLY A 133 5.02 17.34 -22.62
C GLY A 133 5.78 16.41 -23.59
N GLY A 134 5.04 15.61 -24.37
CA GLY A 134 5.61 14.81 -25.47
C GLY A 134 5.51 13.29 -25.25
N PRO A 135 6.45 12.48 -25.78
CA PRO A 135 6.43 11.03 -25.62
C PRO A 135 6.65 10.61 -24.15
N ALA A 136 6.14 9.43 -23.78
CA ALA A 136 6.34 8.89 -22.43
C ALA A 136 7.81 8.48 -22.17
N GLN A 137 8.49 8.02 -23.22
CA GLN A 137 9.91 7.72 -23.23
C GLN A 137 10.57 8.58 -24.32
N PRO A 138 11.03 9.81 -23.99
CA PRO A 138 11.76 10.61 -24.95
C PRO A 138 13.10 9.97 -25.30
N THR A 139 13.55 10.24 -26.51
CA THR A 139 14.90 9.94 -26.97
C THR A 139 15.92 10.73 -26.11
N PRO A 140 17.13 10.18 -25.86
CA PRO A 140 18.19 10.90 -25.15
C PRO A 140 18.59 12.24 -25.78
N ILE A 141 18.38 12.41 -27.09
CA ILE A 141 18.78 13.60 -27.86
C ILE A 141 17.63 14.56 -28.16
N ASP A 142 16.42 14.37 -27.59
CA ASP A 142 15.30 15.30 -27.83
C ASP A 142 15.60 16.69 -27.24
N GLU A 143 15.80 17.68 -28.13
CA GLU A 143 16.06 19.08 -27.77
C GLU A 143 14.92 19.75 -26.98
N ARG A 144 13.73 19.14 -26.94
CA ARG A 144 12.56 19.62 -26.19
C ARG A 144 12.34 18.86 -24.89
N GLY A 145 13.13 17.81 -24.64
CA GLY A 145 12.95 16.88 -23.54
C GLY A 145 13.61 17.30 -22.23
N GLY A 146 13.22 16.62 -21.15
CA GLY A 146 13.79 16.82 -19.82
C GLY A 146 15.31 16.59 -19.75
N ILE A 147 15.85 15.64 -20.51
CA ILE A 147 17.30 15.34 -20.53
C ILE A 147 18.08 16.57 -20.98
N ARG A 148 17.69 17.18 -22.10
CA ARG A 148 18.33 18.39 -22.60
C ARG A 148 18.14 19.58 -21.66
N SER A 149 16.96 19.72 -21.05
CA SER A 149 16.70 20.80 -20.10
C SER A 149 17.56 20.67 -18.83
N ALA A 150 17.79 19.45 -18.33
CA ALA A 150 18.70 19.20 -17.21
C ALA A 150 20.14 19.58 -17.58
N ALA A 151 20.62 19.15 -18.75
CA ALA A 151 21.96 19.51 -19.24
C ALA A 151 22.14 21.02 -19.45
N ARG A 152 21.10 21.76 -19.88
CA ARG A 152 21.16 23.22 -19.96
C ARG A 152 21.26 23.88 -18.58
N LYS A 153 20.49 23.43 -17.60
CA LYS A 153 20.58 23.93 -16.22
C LYS A 153 21.96 23.74 -15.61
N ASP A 154 22.59 22.61 -15.90
CA ASP A 154 23.96 22.29 -15.49
C ASP A 154 24.98 23.23 -16.14
N ALA A 155 24.87 23.45 -17.45
CA ALA A 155 25.73 24.39 -18.18
C ALA A 155 25.55 25.86 -17.75
N ASP A 156 24.34 26.24 -17.34
CA ASP A 156 24.00 27.61 -16.94
C ASP A 156 24.41 27.94 -15.49
N SER A 157 24.73 26.94 -14.66
CA SER A 157 25.08 27.16 -13.25
C SER A 157 26.06 26.13 -12.71
N GLU A 158 27.22 26.60 -12.28
CA GLU A 158 28.25 25.80 -11.60
C GLU A 158 27.81 25.17 -10.27
N SER A 159 26.69 25.60 -9.69
CA SER A 159 26.12 25.00 -8.48
C SER A 159 25.13 23.86 -8.76
N VAL A 160 24.83 23.60 -10.03
CA VAL A 160 23.96 22.52 -10.47
C VAL A 160 24.84 21.35 -10.93
N CYS A 161 24.37 20.13 -10.71
CA CYS A 161 24.94 18.91 -11.26
C CYS A 161 23.85 18.15 -12.02
N SER A 162 24.05 17.88 -13.31
CA SER A 162 23.23 16.96 -14.10
C SER A 162 24.04 15.74 -14.54
N PRO A 163 24.04 14.64 -13.76
CA PRO A 163 24.92 13.51 -14.04
C PRO A 163 24.66 12.81 -15.38
N ASN A 164 23.44 12.93 -15.91
CA ASN A 164 22.98 12.39 -17.20
C ASN A 164 23.23 10.89 -17.36
N GLN A 165 22.29 10.10 -16.83
CA GLN A 165 22.36 8.63 -16.86
C GLN A 165 22.44 7.97 -18.25
N TYR A 166 22.21 8.69 -19.36
CA TYR A 166 22.18 8.08 -20.71
C TYR A 166 23.52 8.14 -21.46
N ILE A 167 24.43 9.03 -21.06
CA ILE A 167 25.74 9.21 -21.71
C ILE A 167 26.90 9.03 -20.74
N ASN A 168 26.65 9.14 -19.43
CA ASN A 168 27.70 9.05 -18.44
C ASN A 168 28.06 7.59 -18.14
N ASP A 169 29.30 7.23 -18.46
CA ASP A 169 29.90 5.91 -18.24
C ASP A 169 29.81 5.41 -16.80
N ASP A 170 29.75 6.31 -15.82
CA ASP A 170 29.60 5.95 -14.41
C ASP A 170 28.32 5.18 -14.13
N ASN A 171 27.33 5.28 -15.02
CA ASN A 171 26.16 4.42 -14.98
C ASN A 171 26.55 2.94 -15.10
N TRP A 172 27.14 2.52 -16.23
CA TRP A 172 27.43 1.10 -16.45
C TRP A 172 28.65 0.64 -15.67
N LYS A 173 29.63 1.51 -15.41
CA LYS A 173 30.80 1.20 -14.56
C LYS A 173 30.40 0.85 -13.13
N SER A 174 29.31 1.41 -12.60
CA SER A 174 28.77 1.00 -11.29
C SER A 174 28.43 -0.49 -11.21
N HIS A 175 27.96 -1.07 -12.33
CA HIS A 175 27.60 -2.48 -12.41
C HIS A 175 28.82 -3.38 -12.62
N VAL A 176 29.90 -2.87 -13.23
CA VAL A 176 31.21 -3.55 -13.24
C VAL A 176 31.83 -3.53 -11.84
N ARG A 177 31.72 -2.40 -11.14
CA ARG A 177 32.28 -2.20 -9.79
C ARG A 177 31.59 -3.06 -8.74
N TRP A 178 30.26 -3.10 -8.74
CA TRP A 178 29.51 -3.70 -7.63
C TRP A 178 28.65 -4.90 -8.03
N THR A 179 27.83 -4.78 -9.08
CA THR A 179 26.80 -5.80 -9.34
C THR A 179 27.38 -7.11 -9.90
N GLY A 180 28.22 -7.04 -10.93
CA GLY A 180 28.87 -8.20 -11.55
C GLY A 180 29.73 -9.01 -10.57
N PRO A 181 30.67 -8.38 -9.85
CA PRO A 181 31.48 -9.06 -8.84
C PRO A 181 30.66 -9.72 -7.73
N GLN A 182 29.58 -9.07 -7.29
CA GLN A 182 28.72 -9.61 -6.26
C GLN A 182 28.00 -10.87 -6.73
N ILE A 183 27.45 -10.87 -7.95
CA ILE A 183 26.82 -12.07 -8.55
C ILE A 183 27.85 -13.19 -8.69
N TYR A 184 29.02 -12.91 -9.26
CA TYR A 184 30.02 -13.94 -9.50
C TYR A 184 30.59 -14.54 -8.21
N ARG A 185 30.74 -13.74 -7.16
CA ARG A 185 31.14 -14.23 -5.83
C ARG A 185 30.08 -15.14 -5.20
N GLN A 186 28.79 -14.85 -5.43
CA GLN A 186 27.68 -15.61 -4.86
C GLN A 186 27.37 -16.89 -5.63
N LEU A 187 27.62 -16.90 -6.95
CA LEU A 187 27.36 -18.04 -7.83
C LEU A 187 28.51 -18.22 -8.84
N PRO A 188 29.69 -18.70 -8.43
CA PRO A 188 30.83 -18.92 -9.32
C PRO A 188 30.53 -19.84 -10.51
N GLU A 189 29.56 -20.74 -10.37
CA GLU A 189 29.08 -21.69 -11.37
C GLU A 189 28.16 -21.07 -12.43
N ILE A 190 27.75 -19.80 -12.31
CA ILE A 190 26.86 -19.10 -13.26
C ILE A 190 27.19 -19.37 -14.75
N ASN A 191 26.16 -19.65 -15.53
CA ASN A 191 26.23 -19.91 -16.96
C ASN A 191 25.53 -18.83 -17.79
N VAL A 192 24.45 -18.26 -17.27
CA VAL A 192 23.61 -17.30 -18.00
C VAL A 192 23.29 -16.10 -17.13
N ILE A 193 23.36 -14.90 -17.70
CA ILE A 193 22.90 -13.67 -17.07
C ILE A 193 21.91 -12.95 -17.99
N ALA A 194 20.73 -12.61 -17.45
CA ALA A 194 19.69 -11.89 -18.17
C ALA A 194 19.41 -10.53 -17.52
N ALA A 195 19.38 -9.46 -18.33
CA ALA A 195 19.04 -8.12 -17.86
C ALA A 195 18.25 -7.33 -18.91
N SER A 196 17.23 -6.60 -18.45
CA SER A 196 16.48 -5.68 -19.30
C SER A 196 17.27 -4.42 -19.67
N MET A 197 17.05 -3.87 -20.86
CA MET A 197 17.67 -2.62 -21.31
C MET A 197 16.74 -1.42 -21.17
N GLY A 198 17.12 -0.49 -20.28
CA GLY A 198 16.52 0.85 -20.16
C GLY A 198 17.51 1.93 -20.59
N THR A 199 18.44 2.30 -19.71
CA THR A 199 19.65 3.06 -20.08
C THR A 199 20.74 2.17 -20.68
N SER A 200 20.47 0.87 -20.87
CA SER A 200 21.44 -0.24 -21.01
C SER A 200 22.51 -0.41 -19.93
N GLY A 201 22.66 0.51 -18.96
CA GLY A 201 23.77 0.50 -18.01
C GLY A 201 24.00 -0.83 -17.26
N THR A 202 22.92 -1.47 -16.80
CA THR A 202 23.00 -2.79 -16.13
C THR A 202 23.51 -3.89 -17.06
N MET A 203 22.94 -4.00 -18.27
CA MET A 203 23.38 -5.02 -19.24
C MET A 203 24.82 -4.74 -19.73
N THR A 204 25.15 -3.47 -19.98
CA THR A 204 26.50 -3.08 -20.37
C THR A 204 27.52 -3.44 -19.29
N GLY A 205 27.28 -3.06 -18.04
CA GLY A 205 28.25 -3.33 -16.97
C GLY A 205 28.36 -4.82 -16.63
N LEU A 206 27.26 -5.55 -16.55
CA LEU A 206 27.30 -7.00 -16.36
C LEU A 206 28.00 -7.70 -17.53
N GLY A 207 27.69 -7.28 -18.77
CA GLY A 207 28.27 -7.85 -19.96
C GLY A 207 29.77 -7.61 -20.09
N THR A 208 30.24 -6.41 -19.77
CA THR A 208 31.67 -6.08 -19.71
C THR A 208 32.37 -6.88 -18.62
N TYR A 209 31.81 -6.92 -17.41
CA TYR A 209 32.41 -7.67 -16.30
C TYR A 209 32.55 -9.16 -16.61
N PHE A 210 31.48 -9.82 -17.08
CA PHE A 210 31.53 -11.26 -17.36
C PHE A 210 32.38 -11.62 -18.58
N LYS A 211 32.50 -10.72 -19.57
CA LYS A 211 33.46 -10.92 -20.67
C LYS A 211 34.90 -11.06 -20.21
N GLU A 212 35.26 -10.39 -19.12
CA GLU A 212 36.61 -10.45 -18.56
C GLU A 212 36.72 -11.56 -17.51
N ALA A 213 35.79 -11.61 -16.55
CA ALA A 213 35.88 -12.48 -15.39
C ALA A 213 35.51 -13.95 -15.69
N LYS A 214 34.52 -14.18 -16.56
CA LYS A 214 34.06 -15.53 -16.95
C LYS A 214 33.42 -15.49 -18.34
N PRO A 215 34.23 -15.45 -19.43
CA PRO A 215 33.74 -15.27 -20.80
C PRO A 215 32.73 -16.32 -21.27
N SER A 216 32.67 -17.48 -20.60
CA SER A 216 31.71 -18.54 -20.88
C SER A 216 30.27 -18.21 -20.46
N VAL A 217 30.04 -17.13 -19.71
CA VAL A 217 28.70 -16.71 -19.31
C VAL A 217 27.96 -16.15 -20.53
N TYR A 218 26.84 -16.79 -20.89
CA TYR A 218 25.94 -16.35 -21.94
C TYR A 218 25.07 -15.18 -21.48
N ARG A 219 25.08 -14.08 -22.22
CA ARG A 219 24.51 -12.80 -21.79
C ARG A 219 23.28 -12.45 -22.62
N ILE A 220 22.13 -12.30 -21.97
CA ILE A 220 20.84 -12.06 -22.61
C ILE A 220 20.35 -10.65 -22.28
N ALA A 221 20.23 -9.81 -23.31
CA ALA A 221 19.55 -8.52 -23.23
C ALA A 221 18.05 -8.70 -23.50
N VAL A 222 17.20 -7.95 -22.79
CA VAL A 222 15.74 -7.98 -23.00
C VAL A 222 15.21 -6.56 -23.27
N CYS A 223 14.46 -6.40 -24.35
CA CYS A 223 13.82 -5.16 -24.81
C CYS A 223 12.30 -5.30 -24.92
N THR A 224 11.57 -4.19 -24.84
CA THR A 224 10.11 -4.25 -24.99
C THR A 224 9.75 -4.46 -26.44
N ASN A 225 8.64 -5.16 -26.70
CA ASN A 225 8.01 -5.15 -28.01
C ASN A 225 7.79 -3.71 -28.49
N ALA A 226 7.84 -3.52 -29.80
CA ALA A 226 7.62 -2.21 -30.40
C ALA A 226 6.26 -1.62 -30.00
N GLY A 227 6.28 -0.37 -29.51
CA GLY A 227 5.07 0.34 -29.07
C GLY A 227 4.48 -0.11 -27.72
N GLU A 228 5.01 -1.15 -27.07
CA GLU A 228 4.58 -1.56 -25.73
C GLU A 228 5.39 -0.86 -24.62
N ARG A 229 4.80 -0.74 -23.42
CA ARG A 229 5.41 -0.06 -22.28
C ARG A 229 5.51 -0.98 -21.07
N VAL A 230 6.74 -1.21 -20.63
CA VAL A 230 7.06 -1.76 -19.30
C VAL A 230 7.86 -0.69 -18.53
N PRO A 231 7.55 -0.40 -17.26
CA PRO A 231 8.30 0.58 -16.48
C PRO A 231 9.78 0.21 -16.35
N GLY A 232 10.66 1.07 -16.86
CA GLY A 232 12.12 0.89 -16.80
C GLY A 232 12.73 0.50 -18.16
N PRO A 233 12.45 -0.70 -18.69
CA PRO A 233 12.91 -1.14 -20.01
C PRO A 233 12.39 -0.27 -21.16
N ARG A 234 13.07 -0.34 -22.30
CA ARG A 234 12.76 0.39 -23.53
C ARG A 234 12.74 -0.54 -24.74
N GLU A 235 12.11 -0.07 -25.81
CA GLU A 235 12.15 -0.70 -27.13
C GLU A 235 13.58 -0.62 -27.69
N TYR A 236 14.00 -1.64 -28.42
CA TYR A 236 15.34 -1.71 -29.01
C TYR A 236 15.66 -0.53 -29.94
N SER A 237 14.69 -0.01 -30.68
CA SER A 237 14.89 1.14 -31.57
C SER A 237 15.35 2.41 -30.82
N LEU A 238 14.87 2.59 -29.58
CA LEU A 238 15.26 3.71 -28.70
C LEU A 238 16.65 3.54 -28.09
N MET A 239 17.24 2.35 -28.20
CA MET A 239 18.59 2.07 -27.70
C MET A 239 19.68 2.56 -28.66
N ARG A 240 19.35 2.81 -29.93
CA ARG A 240 20.32 3.25 -30.96
C ARG A 240 21.01 4.57 -30.63
N GLU A 241 20.38 5.38 -29.80
CA GLU A 241 20.88 6.70 -29.38
C GLU A 241 21.52 6.68 -27.99
N VAL A 242 21.69 5.49 -27.40
CA VAL A 242 22.46 5.30 -26.16
C VAL A 242 23.92 5.02 -26.54
N GLU A 243 24.84 5.81 -26.00
CA GLU A 243 26.26 5.78 -26.38
C GLU A 243 27.06 4.65 -25.73
N PHE A 244 26.50 3.96 -24.73
CA PHE A 244 27.16 2.86 -24.05
C PHE A 244 27.50 1.69 -25.00
N PRO A 245 28.56 0.90 -24.74
CA PRO A 245 28.95 -0.24 -25.58
C PRO A 245 28.06 -1.48 -25.40
N TYR A 246 26.74 -1.29 -25.39
CA TYR A 246 25.75 -2.33 -25.05
C TYR A 246 25.70 -3.44 -26.11
N LEU A 247 25.97 -3.14 -27.39
CA LEU A 247 25.98 -4.12 -28.49
C LEU A 247 27.02 -5.22 -28.27
N ALA A 248 28.17 -4.86 -27.71
CA ALA A 248 29.21 -5.85 -27.36
C ALA A 248 28.87 -6.60 -26.05
N SER A 249 27.89 -6.14 -25.29
CA SER A 249 27.67 -6.58 -23.92
C SER A 249 26.71 -7.77 -23.78
N HIS A 250 26.07 -8.20 -24.87
CA HIS A 250 25.16 -9.35 -24.89
C HIS A 250 25.43 -10.28 -26.07
N ASP A 251 25.06 -11.56 -25.93
CA ASP A 251 25.14 -12.61 -26.96
C ASP A 251 23.79 -12.85 -27.64
N ALA A 252 22.71 -12.46 -26.96
CA ALA A 252 21.34 -12.59 -27.44
C ALA A 252 20.47 -11.39 -27.02
N LEU A 253 19.47 -11.10 -27.85
CA LEU A 253 18.42 -10.13 -27.58
C LEU A 253 17.06 -10.85 -27.63
N GLU A 254 16.21 -10.54 -26.66
CA GLU A 254 14.81 -10.99 -26.60
C GLU A 254 13.85 -9.80 -26.51
N GLU A 255 12.66 -9.96 -27.08
CA GLU A 255 11.60 -8.96 -27.03
C GLU A 255 10.39 -9.52 -26.27
N VAL A 256 9.92 -8.76 -25.28
CA VAL A 256 8.86 -9.18 -24.36
C VAL A 256 7.77 -8.12 -24.29
N GLY A 257 6.52 -8.59 -24.23
CA GLY A 257 5.32 -7.75 -24.06
C GLY A 257 4.97 -7.49 -22.60
N ALA A 258 4.14 -6.46 -22.37
CA ALA A 258 3.69 -6.04 -21.05
C ALA A 258 2.88 -7.11 -20.30
N PRO A 259 1.91 -7.84 -20.89
CA PRO A 259 1.11 -8.81 -20.13
C PRO A 259 1.95 -9.90 -19.45
N ASP A 260 2.92 -10.48 -20.17
CA ASP A 260 3.86 -11.47 -19.63
C ASP A 260 4.71 -10.88 -18.48
N SER A 261 5.18 -9.65 -18.65
CA SER A 261 5.96 -8.92 -17.66
C SER A 261 5.21 -8.77 -16.33
N TYR A 262 3.96 -8.30 -16.37
CA TYR A 262 3.13 -8.13 -15.18
C TYR A 262 2.73 -9.48 -14.58
N SER A 263 2.40 -10.49 -15.40
CA SER A 263 1.93 -11.79 -14.90
C SER A 263 3.04 -12.51 -14.13
N LEU A 264 4.24 -12.66 -14.72
CA LEU A 264 5.35 -13.35 -14.04
C LEU A 264 5.83 -12.60 -12.80
N SER A 265 5.83 -11.27 -12.84
CA SER A 265 6.17 -10.46 -11.67
C SER A 265 5.14 -10.61 -10.53
N LEU A 266 3.84 -10.73 -10.86
CA LEU A 266 2.79 -11.02 -9.89
C LEU A 266 2.98 -12.42 -9.28
N ASP A 267 3.28 -13.43 -10.11
CA ASP A 267 3.50 -14.80 -9.67
C ASP A 267 4.74 -14.91 -8.76
N LEU A 268 5.86 -14.28 -9.13
CA LEU A 268 7.05 -14.13 -8.29
C LEU A 268 6.71 -13.50 -6.94
N THR A 269 5.99 -12.37 -6.95
CA THR A 269 5.61 -11.63 -5.74
C THR A 269 4.74 -12.46 -4.81
N ARG A 270 3.77 -13.22 -5.35
CA ARG A 270 2.90 -14.12 -4.58
C ARG A 270 3.65 -15.29 -3.95
N GLN A 271 4.79 -15.68 -4.51
CA GLN A 271 5.68 -16.73 -3.96
C GLN A 271 6.79 -16.16 -3.06
N GLY A 272 6.73 -14.89 -2.68
CA GLY A 272 7.69 -14.25 -1.76
C GLY A 272 8.89 -13.59 -2.43
N ILE A 273 9.01 -13.65 -3.76
CA ILE A 273 10.03 -12.92 -4.54
C ILE A 273 9.43 -11.58 -4.98
N VAL A 274 9.29 -10.66 -4.02
CA VAL A 274 8.62 -9.37 -4.21
C VAL A 274 9.44 -8.48 -5.15
N CYS A 275 8.93 -8.28 -6.37
CA CYS A 275 9.63 -7.51 -7.40
C CYS A 275 8.66 -6.91 -8.44
N GLY A 276 9.07 -5.81 -9.07
CA GLY A 276 8.28 -5.07 -10.04
C GLY A 276 8.30 -5.64 -11.45
N PRO A 277 7.49 -5.07 -12.38
CA PRO A 277 7.22 -5.63 -13.71
C PRO A 277 8.48 -5.91 -14.53
N SER A 278 9.50 -5.04 -14.48
CA SER A 278 10.75 -5.24 -15.24
C SER A 278 11.49 -6.53 -14.87
N SER A 279 11.22 -7.07 -13.68
CA SER A 279 11.80 -8.34 -13.21
C SER A 279 11.10 -9.53 -13.87
N GLY A 280 9.75 -9.52 -13.89
CA GLY A 280 8.96 -10.52 -14.62
C GLY A 280 9.22 -10.47 -16.13
N PHE A 281 9.41 -9.26 -16.66
CA PHE A 281 9.87 -9.03 -18.04
C PHE A 281 11.22 -9.69 -18.34
N THR A 282 12.22 -9.50 -17.47
CA THR A 282 13.56 -10.09 -17.66
C THR A 282 13.49 -11.62 -17.55
N LEU A 283 12.69 -12.14 -16.61
CA LEU A 283 12.46 -13.58 -16.47
C LEU A 283 11.78 -14.17 -17.72
N LYS A 284 10.79 -13.48 -18.31
CA LYS A 284 10.18 -13.92 -19.56
C LYS A 284 11.18 -14.01 -20.70
N GLY A 285 12.06 -13.01 -20.84
CA GLY A 285 13.11 -13.02 -21.86
C GLY A 285 14.08 -14.18 -21.66
N LEU A 286 14.46 -14.46 -20.41
CA LEU A 286 15.23 -15.66 -20.07
C LEU A 286 14.51 -16.94 -20.50
N PHE A 287 13.20 -17.09 -20.17
CA PHE A 287 12.42 -18.25 -20.58
C PHE A 287 12.36 -18.41 -22.10
N GLN A 288 12.10 -17.33 -22.86
CA GLN A 288 12.07 -17.37 -24.32
C GLN A 288 13.40 -17.88 -24.90
N ARG A 289 14.54 -17.43 -24.35
CA ARG A 289 15.85 -17.86 -24.83
C ARG A 289 16.16 -19.31 -24.48
N ILE A 290 15.87 -19.74 -23.24
CA ILE A 290 16.05 -21.13 -22.82
C ILE A 290 15.19 -22.07 -23.67
N GLU A 291 13.93 -21.70 -23.94
CA GLU A 291 13.04 -22.45 -24.81
C GLU A 291 13.61 -22.60 -26.23
N LYS A 292 14.10 -21.52 -26.83
CA LYS A 292 14.73 -21.56 -28.16
C LYS A 292 15.96 -22.48 -28.18
N LEU A 293 16.85 -22.36 -27.20
CA LEU A 293 18.03 -23.22 -27.10
C LEU A 293 17.66 -24.70 -26.91
N LYS A 294 16.62 -24.99 -26.13
CA LYS A 294 16.09 -26.34 -25.96
C LYS A 294 15.55 -26.91 -27.26
N GLN A 295 14.74 -26.14 -27.99
CA GLN A 295 14.17 -26.55 -29.29
C GLN A 295 15.25 -26.76 -30.37
N GLU A 296 16.34 -25.99 -30.30
CA GLU A 296 17.50 -26.15 -31.18
C GLU A 296 18.44 -27.30 -30.76
N GLY A 297 18.20 -27.95 -29.63
CA GLY A 297 19.09 -28.98 -29.08
C GLY A 297 20.43 -28.44 -28.55
N LYS A 298 20.50 -27.13 -28.24
CA LYS A 298 21.71 -26.40 -27.84
C LYS A 298 21.72 -25.98 -26.37
N LEU A 299 20.73 -26.38 -25.59
CA LEU A 299 20.69 -26.03 -24.16
C LEU A 299 21.91 -26.57 -23.39
N SER A 300 22.40 -27.76 -23.75
CA SER A 300 23.62 -28.34 -23.17
C SER A 300 24.89 -27.56 -23.50
N ASP A 301 24.90 -26.77 -24.59
CA ASP A 301 26.08 -26.02 -25.03
C ASP A 301 26.44 -24.89 -24.07
N ILE A 302 25.46 -24.44 -23.28
CA ILE A 302 25.62 -23.39 -22.27
C ILE A 302 25.64 -23.95 -20.84
N ALA A 303 25.55 -25.28 -20.67
CA ALA A 303 25.57 -25.90 -19.35
C ALA A 303 26.98 -25.87 -18.73
N GLY A 304 27.02 -25.90 -17.40
CA GLY A 304 28.24 -25.99 -16.61
C GLY A 304 28.82 -27.41 -16.58
N PRO A 305 30.03 -27.57 -16.00
CA PRO A 305 30.67 -28.87 -15.82
C PRO A 305 29.87 -29.85 -14.93
N ASP A 306 28.95 -29.34 -14.12
CA ASP A 306 28.01 -30.11 -13.30
C ASP A 306 26.80 -30.63 -14.07
N GLY A 307 26.68 -30.29 -15.36
CA GLY A 307 25.56 -30.66 -16.22
C GLY A 307 24.32 -29.79 -16.03
N GLU A 308 24.37 -28.77 -15.19
CA GLU A 308 23.28 -27.82 -14.98
C GLU A 308 23.55 -26.48 -15.66
N THR A 309 22.50 -25.74 -16.01
CA THR A 309 22.61 -24.37 -16.53
C THR A 309 22.13 -23.40 -15.45
N HIS A 310 23.07 -22.70 -14.82
CA HIS A 310 22.81 -21.73 -13.76
C HIS A 310 22.55 -20.33 -14.33
N CYS A 311 21.29 -19.90 -14.27
CA CYS A 311 20.81 -18.65 -14.84
C CYS A 311 20.54 -17.62 -13.74
N VAL A 312 20.96 -16.37 -13.94
CA VAL A 312 20.62 -15.24 -13.07
C VAL A 312 19.80 -14.21 -13.83
N PHE A 313 18.73 -13.70 -13.22
CA PHE A 313 17.98 -12.55 -13.72
C PHE A 313 17.85 -11.47 -12.63
N MET A 314 17.64 -10.22 -13.05
CA MET A 314 17.63 -9.06 -12.15
C MET A 314 16.23 -8.74 -11.61
N CYS A 315 16.07 -8.71 -10.29
CA CYS A 315 14.89 -8.14 -9.62
C CYS A 315 15.13 -6.67 -9.30
N CYS A 316 14.71 -5.78 -10.21
CA CYS A 316 15.21 -4.40 -10.29
C CYS A 316 14.59 -3.40 -9.30
N ASP A 317 13.32 -3.55 -8.94
CA ASP A 317 12.60 -2.66 -8.03
C ASP A 317 11.37 -3.35 -7.42
N LEU A 318 10.70 -2.70 -6.48
CA LEU A 318 9.48 -3.21 -5.85
C LEU A 318 8.24 -3.02 -6.75
N PRO A 319 7.15 -3.79 -6.53
CA PRO A 319 5.93 -3.72 -7.35
C PRO A 319 4.98 -2.58 -6.96
N PHE A 320 5.14 -2.00 -5.77
CA PHE A 320 4.09 -1.18 -5.13
C PHE A 320 3.74 0.11 -5.90
N GLN A 321 4.71 0.75 -6.55
CA GLN A 321 4.50 1.93 -7.37
C GLN A 321 3.75 1.63 -8.69
N TYR A 322 3.53 0.35 -9.00
CA TYR A 322 2.87 -0.11 -10.23
C TYR A 322 1.54 -0.81 -9.96
N LEU A 323 1.02 -0.80 -8.73
CA LEU A 323 -0.21 -1.54 -8.37
C LEU A 323 -1.35 -1.31 -9.36
N ASN A 324 -1.66 -0.05 -9.68
CA ASN A 324 -2.70 0.28 -10.66
C ASN A 324 -2.39 -0.30 -12.05
N GLU A 325 -1.12 -0.31 -12.47
CA GLU A 325 -0.69 -0.87 -13.75
C GLU A 325 -0.87 -2.40 -13.78
N TYR A 326 -0.68 -3.12 -12.66
CA TYR A 326 -1.01 -4.56 -12.59
C TYR A 326 -2.49 -4.81 -12.87
N PHE A 327 -3.40 -4.09 -12.20
CA PHE A 327 -4.84 -4.25 -12.43
C PHE A 327 -5.24 -3.90 -13.86
N SER A 328 -4.65 -2.85 -14.45
CA SER A 328 -4.94 -2.47 -15.84
C SER A 328 -4.40 -3.45 -16.89
N ASN A 329 -3.22 -4.06 -16.67
CA ASN A 329 -2.59 -4.96 -17.65
C ASN A 329 -3.06 -6.41 -17.54
N LEU A 330 -3.50 -6.84 -16.35
CA LEU A 330 -3.86 -8.25 -16.09
C LEU A 330 -5.35 -8.52 -15.99
N GLY A 331 -6.17 -7.47 -15.89
CA GLY A 331 -7.61 -7.60 -15.73
C GLY A 331 -8.04 -8.02 -14.31
N PRO A 332 -9.31 -7.75 -13.94
CA PRO A 332 -9.83 -8.07 -12.61
C PRO A 332 -9.89 -9.57 -12.32
N GLU A 333 -9.97 -10.43 -13.34
CA GLU A 333 -10.02 -11.89 -13.21
C GLU A 333 -8.77 -12.52 -12.59
N LYS A 334 -7.64 -11.79 -12.61
CA LYS A 334 -6.39 -12.21 -11.96
C LYS A 334 -6.35 -11.90 -10.46
N PHE A 335 -7.34 -11.19 -9.94
CA PHE A 335 -7.44 -10.77 -8.55
C PHE A 335 -8.75 -11.24 -7.93
N SER A 336 -8.69 -11.64 -6.66
CA SER A 336 -9.92 -11.96 -5.94
C SER A 336 -10.78 -10.70 -5.78
N PRO A 337 -12.10 -10.76 -6.02
CA PRO A 337 -12.96 -9.60 -5.88
C PRO A 337 -13.03 -9.16 -4.41
N LEU A 338 -13.18 -7.86 -4.19
CA LEU A 338 -13.49 -7.32 -2.88
C LEU A 338 -14.89 -7.79 -2.47
N ARG A 339 -14.98 -8.47 -1.32
CA ARG A 339 -16.28 -8.79 -0.71
C ARG A 339 -16.80 -7.55 0.01
N ASN A 340 -18.10 -7.30 -0.09
CA ASN A 340 -18.79 -6.17 0.54
C ASN A 340 -18.22 -4.81 0.08
N GLU A 341 -17.79 -4.68 -1.18
CA GLU A 341 -17.15 -3.46 -1.70
C GLU A 341 -18.02 -2.19 -1.53
N ARG A 342 -19.34 -2.35 -1.50
CA ARG A 342 -20.30 -1.27 -1.21
C ARG A 342 -20.04 -0.55 0.11
N LEU A 343 -19.45 -1.22 1.10
CA LEU A 343 -19.03 -0.63 2.38
C LEU A 343 -17.96 0.46 2.21
N ARG A 344 -17.31 0.58 1.05
CA ARG A 344 -16.41 1.72 0.77
C ARG A 344 -17.15 3.05 0.66
N ASN A 345 -18.48 3.04 0.55
CA ASN A 345 -19.32 4.22 0.37
C ASN A 345 -20.35 4.42 1.49
N VAL A 346 -20.37 3.55 2.49
CA VAL A 346 -21.29 3.61 3.63
C VAL A 346 -20.51 3.34 4.90
N ASP A 347 -21.06 3.76 6.05
CA ASP A 347 -20.45 3.52 7.36
C ASP A 347 -19.00 4.05 7.53
N LEU A 348 -18.71 5.19 6.91
CA LEU A 348 -17.37 5.80 6.91
C LEU A 348 -17.12 6.74 8.10
N TYR A 349 -18.16 7.00 8.91
CA TYR A 349 -18.05 7.88 10.06
C TYR A 349 -17.39 7.16 11.23
N ARG A 350 -16.74 7.94 12.10
CA ARG A 350 -16.00 7.43 13.25
C ARG A 350 -16.96 6.74 14.23
N TYR A 351 -16.53 5.61 14.77
CA TYR A 351 -17.08 5.00 15.99
C TYR A 351 -16.20 5.31 17.20
N ASP A 352 -16.79 5.32 18.40
CA ASP A 352 -16.07 5.45 19.66
C ASP A 352 -16.79 4.69 20.77
N ASP A 353 -16.07 3.82 21.48
CA ASP A 353 -16.62 3.03 22.58
C ASP A 353 -17.10 3.91 23.75
N ALA A 354 -16.55 5.14 23.88
CA ALA A 354 -16.99 6.10 24.88
C ALA A 354 -18.43 6.60 24.66
N TRP A 355 -18.99 6.42 23.45
CA TRP A 355 -20.39 6.76 23.16
C TRP A 355 -21.34 5.61 23.48
N GLU A 356 -20.83 4.44 23.85
CA GLU A 356 -21.61 3.25 24.18
C GLU A 356 -21.66 3.03 25.69
N LEU A 357 -22.69 3.58 26.32
CA LEU A 357 -22.88 3.50 27.75
C LEU A 357 -23.38 2.11 28.17
N ASN A 358 -22.91 1.61 29.31
CA ASN A 358 -23.63 0.55 29.99
C ASN A 358 -24.99 1.07 30.47
N SER A 359 -25.93 0.16 30.72
CA SER A 359 -27.32 0.50 31.00
C SER A 359 -27.49 1.40 32.24
N LEU A 360 -26.70 1.20 33.30
CA LEU A 360 -26.79 2.02 34.52
C LEU A 360 -26.29 3.46 34.28
N ASN A 361 -25.18 3.61 33.56
CA ASN A 361 -24.64 4.92 33.20
C ASN A 361 -25.61 5.66 32.26
N ALA A 362 -26.23 4.95 31.31
CA ALA A 362 -27.25 5.53 30.45
C ALA A 362 -28.45 6.05 31.25
N LEU A 363 -28.98 5.25 32.19
CA LEU A 363 -30.07 5.72 33.04
C LEU A 363 -29.65 6.92 33.90
N SER A 364 -28.47 6.88 34.51
CA SER A 364 -27.98 7.95 35.38
C SER A 364 -27.66 9.25 34.62
N ASN A 365 -27.21 9.16 33.37
CA ASN A 365 -26.87 10.32 32.55
C ASN A 365 -28.11 11.02 31.97
N TYR A 366 -29.19 10.27 31.73
CA TYR A 366 -30.38 10.75 31.01
C TYR A 366 -31.62 10.90 31.88
N PHE A 367 -31.60 10.37 33.11
CA PHE A 367 -32.71 10.44 34.05
C PHE A 367 -32.26 10.76 35.47
N THR A 368 -33.14 11.40 36.22
CA THR A 368 -33.12 11.35 37.69
C THR A 368 -33.80 10.06 38.14
N ILE A 369 -33.07 9.24 38.88
CA ILE A 369 -33.55 7.95 39.39
C ILE A 369 -34.11 8.14 40.80
N HIS A 370 -35.38 7.80 40.99
CA HIS A 370 -36.09 7.82 42.27
C HIS A 370 -36.17 6.41 42.85
N PRO A 371 -35.95 6.22 44.17
CA PRO A 371 -36.10 4.92 44.80
C PRO A 371 -37.55 4.43 44.73
N LEU A 372 -37.74 3.16 44.38
CA LEU A 372 -39.06 2.52 44.40
C LEU A 372 -39.50 2.18 45.82
N GLY A 373 -40.80 2.31 46.11
CA GLY A 373 -41.38 1.87 47.37
C GLY A 373 -41.46 0.35 47.48
N THR A 374 -41.56 -0.17 48.71
CA THR A 374 -41.64 -1.62 48.99
C THR A 374 -42.84 -2.32 48.34
N HIS A 375 -43.89 -1.59 47.98
CA HIS A 375 -45.07 -2.11 47.26
C HIS A 375 -44.93 -2.03 45.73
N ASP A 376 -43.93 -1.32 45.21
CA ASP A 376 -43.73 -1.14 43.77
C ASP A 376 -42.94 -2.30 43.13
N THR A 377 -42.31 -3.18 43.92
CA THR A 377 -41.53 -4.34 43.41
C THR A 377 -42.39 -5.43 42.78
N VAL A 378 -43.72 -5.37 42.96
CA VAL A 378 -44.70 -6.31 42.37
C VAL A 378 -45.20 -5.82 41.00
N LEU A 379 -44.84 -4.59 40.60
CA LEU A 379 -45.26 -3.99 39.34
C LEU A 379 -44.47 -4.54 38.15
N SER A 380 -45.02 -4.37 36.95
CA SER A 380 -44.28 -4.65 35.71
C SER A 380 -43.03 -3.76 35.62
N LEU A 381 -41.98 -4.22 34.90
CA LEU A 381 -40.77 -3.42 34.70
C LEU A 381 -41.11 -2.04 34.08
N ALA A 382 -42.11 -1.99 33.21
CA ALA A 382 -42.59 -0.75 32.60
C ALA A 382 -43.12 0.25 33.64
N ASP A 383 -43.96 -0.24 34.57
CA ASP A 383 -44.52 0.58 35.65
C ASP A 383 -43.46 1.00 36.67
N GLN A 384 -42.50 0.13 36.97
CA GLN A 384 -41.37 0.44 37.84
C GLN A 384 -40.52 1.56 37.21
N ILE A 385 -40.20 1.46 35.92
CA ILE A 385 -39.41 2.46 35.19
C ILE A 385 -40.18 3.78 35.09
N GLY A 386 -41.48 3.75 34.80
CA GLY A 386 -42.33 4.95 34.70
C GLY A 386 -42.44 5.72 36.02
N LYS A 387 -42.37 5.03 37.17
CA LYS A 387 -42.35 5.66 38.50
C LYS A 387 -40.96 6.10 38.94
N ALA A 388 -39.94 5.34 38.58
CA ALA A 388 -38.58 5.56 39.06
C ALA A 388 -37.80 6.59 38.23
N LEU A 389 -38.14 6.83 36.97
CA LEU A 389 -37.33 7.66 36.09
C LEU A 389 -38.02 8.97 35.72
N THR A 390 -37.40 10.08 36.09
CA THR A 390 -37.75 11.41 35.58
C THR A 390 -36.71 11.86 34.55
N PRO A 391 -37.09 12.19 33.30
CA PRO A 391 -36.15 12.63 32.27
C PRO A 391 -35.35 13.86 32.69
N SER A 392 -34.03 13.84 32.45
CA SER A 392 -33.16 14.99 32.68
C SER A 392 -33.43 16.09 31.65
N THR A 393 -33.28 17.36 32.06
CA THR A 393 -33.46 18.52 31.17
C THR A 393 -32.45 18.51 30.02
N ASN A 394 -32.83 19.05 28.85
CA ASN A 394 -31.99 19.11 27.65
C ASN A 394 -31.52 17.74 27.12
N THR A 395 -32.29 16.68 27.40
CA THR A 395 -32.04 15.37 26.81
C THR A 395 -33.13 14.99 25.80
N GLN A 396 -32.79 14.11 24.86
CA GLN A 396 -33.73 13.48 23.93
C GLN A 396 -33.38 12.00 23.78
N ILE A 397 -34.38 11.14 23.80
CA ILE A 397 -34.19 9.71 23.57
C ILE A 397 -34.83 9.35 22.23
N LEU A 398 -34.10 8.62 21.39
CA LEU A 398 -34.55 8.11 20.10
C LEU A 398 -34.61 6.59 20.18
N ASP A 399 -35.78 6.03 19.91
CA ASP A 399 -36.02 4.59 19.93
C ASP A 399 -36.29 4.07 18.52
N PHE A 400 -35.36 3.27 18.01
CA PHE A 400 -35.35 2.77 16.64
C PHE A 400 -36.10 1.46 16.43
N ARG A 401 -36.71 0.90 17.49
CA ARG A 401 -37.50 -0.33 17.40
C ARG A 401 -38.80 -0.11 16.61
N ARG A 402 -39.40 -1.20 16.14
CA ARG A 402 -40.73 -1.15 15.50
C ARG A 402 -41.79 -0.66 16.48
N SER A 403 -42.82 0.01 15.96
CA SER A 403 -43.81 0.70 16.80
C SER A 403 -44.54 -0.22 17.77
N SER A 404 -44.83 -1.48 17.40
CA SER A 404 -45.49 -2.42 18.32
C SER A 404 -44.66 -2.71 19.58
N ASP A 405 -43.33 -2.78 19.47
CA ASP A 405 -42.45 -3.05 20.60
C ASP A 405 -42.21 -1.79 21.44
N TYR A 406 -42.27 -0.62 20.80
CA TYR A 406 -42.28 0.68 21.46
C TYR A 406 -43.55 0.90 22.28
N ASP A 407 -44.72 0.60 21.71
CA ASP A 407 -46.02 0.74 22.35
C ASP A 407 -46.18 -0.21 23.54
N ALA A 408 -45.58 -1.41 23.46
CA ALA A 408 -45.54 -2.35 24.55
C ALA A 408 -44.73 -1.83 25.75
N PHE A 409 -43.59 -1.21 25.50
CA PHE A 409 -42.76 -0.57 26.52
C PHE A 409 -41.72 0.36 25.90
N HIS A 410 -41.55 1.56 26.46
CA HIS A 410 -40.48 2.49 26.10
C HIS A 410 -40.04 3.31 27.31
N LEU A 411 -38.84 3.90 27.23
CA LEU A 411 -38.37 4.80 28.27
C LEU A 411 -39.12 6.15 28.24
N PRO A 412 -39.33 6.81 29.39
CA PRO A 412 -39.98 8.13 29.40
C PRO A 412 -39.23 9.15 28.53
N ASN A 413 -39.97 10.04 27.85
CA ASN A 413 -39.43 11.07 26.95
C ASN A 413 -38.70 10.55 25.69
N SER A 414 -38.87 9.27 25.34
CA SER A 414 -38.43 8.75 24.04
C SER A 414 -39.35 9.17 22.90
N VAL A 415 -38.78 9.24 21.70
CA VAL A 415 -39.51 9.36 20.43
C VAL A 415 -39.22 8.13 19.60
N ASN A 416 -40.27 7.44 19.15
CA ASN A 416 -40.13 6.30 18.27
C ASN A 416 -39.81 6.76 16.83
N ILE A 417 -38.73 6.23 16.27
CA ILE A 417 -38.34 6.38 14.87
C ILE A 417 -38.04 4.97 14.35
N PRO A 418 -39.05 4.15 14.05
CA PRO A 418 -38.84 2.79 13.56
C PRO A 418 -37.89 2.78 12.36
N LEU A 419 -36.92 1.88 12.38
CA LEU A 419 -36.11 1.59 11.20
C LEU A 419 -36.72 0.43 10.42
N ASP A 420 -36.83 0.57 9.11
CA ASP A 420 -37.32 -0.48 8.20
C ASP A 420 -36.43 -1.72 8.30
N ALA A 421 -35.10 -1.54 8.47
CA ALA A 421 -34.16 -2.64 8.70
C ALA A 421 -34.45 -3.45 9.99
N LEU A 422 -35.24 -2.89 10.91
CA LEU A 422 -35.59 -3.45 12.22
C LEU A 422 -37.04 -3.95 12.32
N GLN A 423 -37.74 -4.09 11.18
CA GLN A 423 -39.15 -4.51 11.12
C GLN A 423 -39.41 -5.91 11.72
N ASN A 424 -38.43 -6.81 11.69
CA ASN A 424 -38.54 -8.17 12.24
C ASN A 424 -38.30 -8.22 13.76
N GLY A 425 -38.16 -7.08 14.42
CA GLY A 425 -38.01 -7.08 15.87
C GLY A 425 -36.61 -7.52 16.32
N PRO A 426 -36.50 -8.17 17.49
CA PRO A 426 -35.25 -8.78 17.95
C PRO A 426 -34.65 -9.79 16.97
N ASP A 427 -35.46 -10.42 16.11
CA ASP A 427 -35.02 -11.38 15.10
C ASP A 427 -34.31 -10.73 13.90
N SER A 428 -34.33 -9.39 13.79
CA SER A 428 -33.51 -8.66 12.80
C SER A 428 -32.01 -8.89 13.01
N GLY A 429 -31.58 -9.27 14.21
CA GLY A 429 -30.17 -9.48 14.54
C GLY A 429 -29.36 -8.18 14.56
N SER A 430 -28.04 -8.33 14.59
CA SER A 430 -27.12 -7.19 14.62
C SER A 430 -26.61 -6.87 13.21
N PRO A 431 -26.52 -5.57 12.82
CA PRO A 431 -25.88 -5.16 11.57
C PRO A 431 -24.42 -5.64 11.42
N PHE A 432 -23.78 -6.08 12.51
CA PHE A 432 -22.41 -6.60 12.53
C PHE A 432 -22.31 -8.13 12.60
N SER A 433 -23.42 -8.83 12.84
CA SER A 433 -23.39 -10.23 13.29
C SER A 433 -23.26 -11.31 12.21
N ASN A 434 -23.03 -10.96 10.94
CA ASN A 434 -22.96 -11.98 9.88
C ASN A 434 -21.84 -11.80 8.85
N PRO A 435 -20.79 -12.66 8.87
CA PRO A 435 -19.84 -12.79 7.77
C PRO A 435 -20.45 -13.45 6.51
N ALA A 436 -21.57 -14.18 6.64
CA ALA A 436 -22.22 -14.89 5.54
C ALA A 436 -23.25 -14.04 4.78
N ASP A 437 -23.93 -13.09 5.45
CA ASP A 437 -24.95 -12.21 4.84
C ASP A 437 -24.37 -10.87 4.35
N GLU A 438 -23.23 -10.91 3.65
CA GLU A 438 -22.60 -9.81 2.91
C GLU A 438 -22.54 -8.41 3.61
N CYS A 439 -22.76 -8.29 4.91
CA CYS A 439 -23.02 -7.01 5.61
C CYS A 439 -24.18 -6.17 5.01
N ALA A 440 -25.22 -6.80 4.42
CA ALA A 440 -26.34 -6.07 3.81
C ALA A 440 -27.13 -5.21 4.82
N MET A 441 -27.32 -5.72 6.04
CA MET A 441 -28.04 -4.99 7.08
C MET A 441 -27.31 -3.71 7.53
N LEU A 442 -25.98 -3.74 7.65
CA LEU A 442 -25.20 -2.55 8.01
C LEU A 442 -25.39 -1.43 6.99
N GLU A 443 -25.31 -1.76 5.71
CA GLU A 443 -25.53 -0.80 4.63
C GLU A 443 -26.96 -0.23 4.67
N GLN A 444 -27.98 -1.08 4.86
CA GLN A 444 -29.37 -0.65 4.95
C GLN A 444 -29.59 0.31 6.12
N VAL A 445 -29.18 -0.10 7.33
CA VAL A 445 -29.29 0.70 8.56
C VAL A 445 -28.57 2.03 8.38
N TRP A 446 -27.34 2.03 7.87
CA TRP A 446 -26.57 3.26 7.69
C TRP A 446 -27.22 4.20 6.67
N LEU A 447 -27.68 3.68 5.51
CA LEU A 447 -28.33 4.51 4.48
C LEU A 447 -29.64 5.12 4.97
N GLU A 448 -30.42 4.35 5.72
CA GLU A 448 -31.66 4.80 6.35
C GLU A 448 -31.39 5.92 7.36
N LEU A 449 -30.45 5.71 8.28
CA LEU A 449 -30.05 6.72 9.26
C LEU A 449 -29.45 7.97 8.61
N GLU A 450 -28.61 7.79 7.59
CA GLU A 450 -28.01 8.90 6.85
C GLU A 450 -29.09 9.73 6.17
N SER A 451 -30.12 9.09 5.60
CA SER A 451 -31.29 9.77 5.02
C SER A 451 -32.11 10.51 6.08
N LEU A 452 -32.36 9.88 7.23
CA LEU A 452 -33.17 10.44 8.33
C LEU A 452 -32.57 11.73 8.90
N PHE A 453 -31.24 11.80 9.02
CA PHE A 453 -30.57 12.92 9.68
C PHE A 453 -29.93 13.93 8.71
N SER A 454 -29.96 13.68 7.40
CA SER A 454 -29.40 14.62 6.41
C SER A 454 -30.43 15.66 5.95
N VAL A 455 -30.21 16.91 6.35
CA VAL A 455 -31.07 18.07 5.98
C VAL A 455 -31.04 18.40 4.48
N LYS A 456 -30.07 17.86 3.75
CA LYS A 456 -30.01 17.88 2.29
C LYS A 456 -29.94 16.45 1.77
N ASP A 457 -30.70 16.16 0.73
CA ASP A 457 -30.58 14.89 0.01
C ASP A 457 -29.27 14.82 -0.81
N LYS A 458 -29.02 13.68 -1.46
CA LYS A 458 -27.83 13.47 -2.30
C LYS A 458 -27.72 14.44 -3.49
N ASN A 459 -28.82 15.07 -3.89
CA ASN A 459 -28.88 16.05 -4.98
C ASN A 459 -28.79 17.50 -4.46
N GLY A 460 -28.65 17.68 -3.14
CA GLY A 460 -28.59 18.99 -2.49
C GLY A 460 -29.97 19.63 -2.23
N ASN A 461 -31.08 18.93 -2.48
CA ASN A 461 -32.41 19.43 -2.19
C ASN A 461 -32.70 19.37 -0.69
N ARG A 462 -33.58 20.27 -0.24
CA ARG A 462 -33.99 20.37 1.16
C ARG A 462 -34.80 19.16 1.61
N ASN A 463 -34.42 18.55 2.73
CA ASN A 463 -35.17 17.51 3.41
C ASN A 463 -35.86 18.09 4.66
N ALA A 464 -37.12 18.49 4.53
CA ALA A 464 -37.88 19.17 5.59
C ALA A 464 -38.07 18.29 6.85
N SER A 465 -38.24 16.98 6.68
CA SER A 465 -38.39 16.04 7.79
C SER A 465 -37.10 15.92 8.60
N ALA A 466 -35.95 15.79 7.91
CA ALA A 466 -34.65 15.77 8.57
C ALA A 466 -34.33 17.11 9.24
N GLU A 467 -34.71 18.26 8.65
CA GLU A 467 -34.55 19.56 9.30
C GLU A 467 -35.36 19.68 10.59
N ALA A 468 -36.61 19.25 10.58
CA ALA A 468 -37.45 19.25 11.77
C ALA A 468 -36.85 18.37 12.87
N LEU A 469 -36.41 17.16 12.49
CA LEU A 469 -35.77 16.21 13.39
C LEU A 469 -34.45 16.78 13.96
N MET A 470 -33.55 17.27 13.12
CA MET A 470 -32.28 17.85 13.56
C MET A 470 -32.47 19.14 14.38
N SER A 471 -33.52 19.91 14.12
CA SER A 471 -33.90 21.06 14.95
C SER A 471 -34.33 20.62 16.35
N MET A 472 -35.10 19.54 16.47
CA MET A 472 -35.51 18.96 17.75
C MET A 472 -34.32 18.46 18.59
N LEU A 473 -33.26 17.98 17.95
CA LEU A 473 -32.04 17.48 18.60
C LEU A 473 -31.02 18.57 18.93
N ARG A 474 -31.18 19.78 18.38
CA ARG A 474 -30.19 20.85 18.50
C ARG A 474 -29.98 21.25 19.96
N GLY A 475 -28.73 21.20 20.41
CA GLY A 475 -28.33 21.60 21.76
C GLY A 475 -28.78 20.64 22.86
N LYS A 476 -29.29 19.45 22.49
CA LYS A 476 -29.65 18.39 23.43
C LYS A 476 -28.61 17.28 23.43
N LYS A 477 -28.49 16.61 24.57
CA LYS A 477 -27.81 15.32 24.67
C LYS A 477 -28.76 14.21 24.21
N VAL A 478 -28.35 13.39 23.27
CA VAL A 478 -29.21 12.38 22.64
C VAL A 478 -28.82 10.98 23.10
N LEU A 479 -29.78 10.18 23.55
CA LEU A 479 -29.61 8.74 23.79
C LEU A 479 -30.30 7.97 22.67
N THR A 480 -29.62 7.04 22.04
CA THR A 480 -30.21 6.16 21.04
C THR A 480 -30.40 4.75 21.59
N LEU A 481 -31.53 4.13 21.21
CA LEU A 481 -31.93 2.81 21.67
C LEU A 481 -32.48 1.96 20.52
N CYS A 482 -32.12 0.68 20.55
CA CYS A 482 -32.68 -0.39 19.73
C CYS A 482 -32.63 -1.69 20.54
N TYR A 483 -32.92 -2.84 19.92
CA TYR A 483 -32.99 -4.13 20.62
C TYR A 483 -31.70 -4.49 21.35
N ASP A 484 -30.64 -4.80 20.60
CA ASP A 484 -29.32 -5.23 21.09
C ASP A 484 -28.29 -4.08 21.19
N GLY A 485 -28.67 -2.87 20.76
CA GLY A 485 -27.83 -1.67 20.79
C GLY A 485 -27.01 -1.44 19.52
N ASP A 486 -26.92 -2.41 18.60
CA ASP A 486 -25.97 -2.32 17.49
C ASP A 486 -26.42 -1.36 16.38
N SER A 487 -27.70 -1.30 16.04
CA SER A 487 -28.21 -0.24 15.14
C SER A 487 -28.12 1.15 15.78
N SER A 488 -28.21 1.25 17.11
CA SER A 488 -28.02 2.51 17.84
C SER A 488 -26.57 2.97 17.81
N ARG A 489 -25.64 2.01 17.82
CA ARG A 489 -24.22 2.28 17.60
C ARG A 489 -23.98 2.92 16.23
N VAL A 490 -24.60 2.40 15.16
CA VAL A 490 -24.54 3.01 13.81
C VAL A 490 -25.17 4.42 13.82
N ALA A 491 -26.33 4.57 14.46
CA ALA A 491 -27.02 5.86 14.58
C ALA A 491 -26.17 6.93 15.28
N ASN A 492 -25.43 6.56 16.32
CA ASN A 492 -24.53 7.49 16.99
C ASN A 492 -23.42 7.98 16.07
N SER A 493 -22.81 7.09 15.29
CA SER A 493 -21.77 7.45 14.32
C SER A 493 -22.29 8.51 13.34
N VAL A 494 -23.50 8.31 12.81
CA VAL A 494 -24.20 9.25 11.92
C VAL A 494 -24.54 10.58 12.62
N LEU A 495 -25.13 10.53 13.81
CA LEU A 495 -25.51 11.73 14.58
C LEU A 495 -24.29 12.57 14.97
N ARG A 496 -23.21 11.93 15.42
CA ARG A 496 -21.95 12.59 15.80
C ARG A 496 -21.28 13.24 14.61
N ALA A 497 -21.27 12.59 13.44
CA ALA A 497 -20.78 13.20 12.20
C ALA A 497 -21.57 14.46 11.80
N LYS A 498 -22.84 14.56 12.22
CA LYS A 498 -23.71 15.73 12.01
C LYS A 498 -23.73 16.71 13.18
N GLY A 499 -22.78 16.58 14.12
CA GLY A 499 -22.59 17.51 15.23
C GLY A 499 -23.56 17.35 16.40
N VAL A 500 -24.27 16.21 16.48
CA VAL A 500 -25.17 15.91 17.59
C VAL A 500 -24.41 15.14 18.68
N GLU A 501 -24.53 15.58 19.93
CA GLU A 501 -23.98 14.86 21.08
C GLU A 501 -24.84 13.63 21.37
N ALA A 502 -24.50 12.50 20.75
CA ALA A 502 -25.24 11.24 20.87
C ALA A 502 -24.46 10.14 21.61
N GLU A 503 -25.14 9.39 22.46
CA GLU A 503 -24.68 8.18 23.12
C GLU A 503 -25.73 7.08 22.92
N CYS A 504 -25.37 5.81 23.07
CA CYS A 504 -26.29 4.67 22.97
C CYS A 504 -26.11 3.75 24.16
N VAL A 505 -27.09 2.86 24.36
CA VAL A 505 -26.98 1.81 25.37
C VAL A 505 -26.35 0.57 24.75
N ARG A 506 -25.20 0.17 25.27
CA ARG A 506 -24.56 -1.10 24.96
C ARG A 506 -25.50 -2.25 25.35
N GLY A 507 -25.81 -3.12 24.40
CA GLY A 507 -26.79 -4.19 24.61
C GLY A 507 -28.26 -3.76 24.49
N GLY A 508 -28.51 -2.46 24.20
CA GLY A 508 -29.83 -1.91 23.94
C GLY A 508 -30.87 -2.19 25.03
N TYR A 509 -32.13 -2.37 24.60
CA TYR A 509 -33.20 -2.82 25.48
C TYR A 509 -32.95 -4.22 26.07
N GLY A 510 -32.20 -5.09 25.39
CA GLY A 510 -31.82 -6.40 25.93
C GLY A 510 -30.97 -6.31 27.21
N ALA A 511 -30.13 -5.28 27.33
CA ALA A 511 -29.37 -5.00 28.55
C ALA A 511 -30.20 -4.25 29.59
N LEU A 512 -31.04 -3.28 29.17
CA LEU A 512 -31.96 -2.58 30.07
C LEU A 512 -32.92 -3.55 30.78
N ALA A 513 -33.43 -4.56 30.07
CA ALA A 513 -34.34 -5.56 30.64
C ALA A 513 -33.71 -6.43 31.74
N LYS A 514 -32.37 -6.46 31.83
CA LYS A 514 -31.62 -7.21 32.86
C LYS A 514 -31.28 -6.36 34.09
N LEU A 515 -31.57 -5.06 34.07
CA LEU A 515 -31.31 -4.17 35.20
C LEU A 515 -32.32 -4.39 36.32
N GLN A 516 -31.82 -4.30 37.56
CA GLN A 516 -32.64 -4.21 38.77
C GLN A 516 -32.63 -2.76 39.25
N MET A 517 -33.82 -2.17 39.43
CA MET A 517 -33.95 -0.79 39.92
C MET A 517 -33.72 -0.71 41.44
N PRO A 518 -33.09 0.35 41.96
CA PRO A 518 -32.86 0.50 43.39
C PRO A 518 -34.18 0.65 44.18
N CYS A 519 -34.35 -0.16 45.24
CA CYS A 519 -35.53 -0.18 46.11
C CYS A 519 -35.17 0.33 47.52
N ASN A 520 -36.10 1.00 48.20
CA ASN A 520 -35.91 1.61 49.53
C ASN A 520 -35.75 0.62 50.71
N ALA A 521 -35.64 -0.69 50.45
CA ALA A 521 -35.47 -1.67 51.52
C ALA A 521 -34.05 -1.60 52.13
N THR A 522 -33.98 -1.14 53.38
CA THR A 522 -32.94 -1.55 54.32
C THR A 522 -33.19 -3.01 54.73
N CYS A 523 -32.11 -3.72 55.12
CA CYS A 523 -31.93 -5.17 55.33
C CYS A 523 -31.45 -5.89 54.04
N ASP A 524 -30.25 -6.42 53.90
CA ASP A 524 -29.18 -6.74 54.84
C ASP A 524 -27.82 -6.59 54.17
N VAL A 525 -26.81 -6.24 54.98
CA VAL A 525 -25.40 -6.35 54.61
C VAL A 525 -25.09 -7.81 54.32
N VAL A 526 -24.97 -8.18 53.05
CA VAL A 526 -24.20 -9.36 52.65
C VAL A 526 -22.93 -8.86 51.97
N SER A 527 -21.84 -8.98 52.71
CA SER A 527 -20.46 -8.78 52.26
C SER A 527 -20.19 -9.53 50.95
N ILE A 528 -19.80 -8.81 49.91
CA ILE A 528 -19.12 -9.40 48.75
C ILE A 528 -17.62 -9.39 49.07
N PRO A 529 -16.91 -10.53 49.02
CA PRO A 529 -15.47 -10.56 49.20
C PRO A 529 -14.81 -9.80 48.05
N VAL A 530 -13.92 -8.88 48.39
CA VAL A 530 -12.97 -8.30 47.46
C VAL A 530 -11.99 -9.40 47.07
N SER A 531 -12.14 -9.98 45.88
CA SER A 531 -11.08 -10.69 45.19
C SER A 531 -10.51 -9.76 44.11
N VAL A 532 -9.43 -9.08 44.48
CA VAL A 532 -8.45 -8.53 43.55
C VAL A 532 -7.61 -9.71 43.07
N GLU A 533 -7.62 -9.99 41.77
CA GLU A 533 -6.48 -10.64 41.12
C GLU A 533 -6.10 -9.90 39.84
N VAL A 534 -4.80 -10.00 39.58
CA VAL A 534 -3.88 -9.17 38.78
C VAL A 534 -4.09 -9.29 37.28
#